data_AF-A0A9E5FJU4-F1
#
_entry.id   AF-A0A9E5FJU4-F1
#
_cell.length_a   1.000
_cell.length_b   1.000
_cell.length_c   1.000
_cell.angle_alpha   90.00
_cell.angle_beta   90.00
_cell.angle_gamma   90.00
#
_symmetry.space_group_name_H-M   'P 1'
#
loop_
_entity.id
_entity.type
_entity.pdbx_description
1 polymer ?
#
loop_
_entity_poly.entity_id
_entity_poly.type
_entity_poly.pdbx_seq_one_letter_code
_entity_poly.pdbx_strand_id
1 'polypeptide(L)'
;VLNLDFEAGDLRDWTASGEAFAGQPIEGDLIAKRRADMRSKHQGKFWIGGFERLQDPPTGTLTSAPFVVTHPWGSFLVGGGPNPETRVEIVRQDTGAVVYRASGVEDETMARVVVDLKEQVGKVVRVRIVDEHKGHWGHINFDDFMLHATRPVGEARKPASPALAADVLTHAGLKPLDAARAMTVPEEFTVSLFAGEPDVHQPVALALDDRGRVWIAEAFCYPRKRPDAEAKDRIVIFEDTDGDGKHDKRTVFLDKLNLMSGFEVGHGGVWIGAAPHLMYVPIDASGDKPAGPPQILLDGWGMQDTHETLNTFSWGPDGWLWGCHGVFTHSRVGKPGTPDNQRTAINAGIWRYHPTRHVFDVVAHGTSNPWGLDFNSRGEAFIEACVIPHAFHIVPGARYQRQAGPHFNPHTYSDIQTIADHR
;
A
#
# COMPACT_ATOMS: atom_id res chain seq x y z
N VAL A 1 -8.85 47.65 2.88
CA VAL A 1 -9.17 46.20 2.89
C VAL A 1 -8.60 45.64 1.61
N LEU A 2 -7.85 44.55 1.68
CA LEU A 2 -7.29 43.92 0.48
C LEU A 2 -8.39 43.15 -0.25
N ASN A 3 -8.33 43.16 -1.57
CA ASN A 3 -9.25 42.47 -2.47
C ASN A 3 -8.95 40.95 -2.52
N LEU A 4 -9.07 40.25 -1.38
CA LEU A 4 -8.77 38.81 -1.28
C LEU A 4 -9.97 37.90 -1.66
N ASP A 5 -11.13 38.50 -1.90
CA ASP A 5 -12.40 37.91 -2.33
C ASP A 5 -12.78 38.33 -3.76
N PHE A 6 -11.93 39.11 -4.44
CA PHE A 6 -12.14 39.60 -5.81
C PHE A 6 -13.34 40.51 -6.05
N GLU A 7 -14.08 40.91 -5.01
CA GLU A 7 -15.31 41.70 -5.15
C GLU A 7 -15.09 43.13 -5.67
N ALA A 8 -13.84 43.60 -5.75
CA ALA A 8 -13.50 44.81 -6.50
C ALA A 8 -13.60 44.66 -8.03
N GLY A 9 -13.77 43.43 -8.53
CA GLY A 9 -13.87 43.11 -9.96
C GLY A 9 -12.55 43.19 -10.73
N ASP A 10 -11.42 43.25 -10.03
CA ASP A 10 -10.08 43.32 -10.62
C ASP A 10 -9.04 42.55 -9.79
N LEU A 11 -7.78 42.58 -10.24
CA LEU A 11 -6.64 41.92 -9.59
C LEU A 11 -5.70 42.92 -8.91
N ARG A 12 -6.17 44.10 -8.46
CA ARG A 12 -5.29 45.19 -7.98
C ARG A 12 -4.35 44.79 -6.83
N ASP A 13 -4.77 43.85 -6.00
CA ASP A 13 -4.00 43.33 -4.86
C ASP A 13 -3.41 41.94 -5.17
N TRP A 14 -3.29 41.57 -6.44
CA TRP A 14 -2.76 40.28 -6.88
C TRP A 14 -1.76 40.47 -8.03
N THR A 15 -0.75 39.59 -8.08
CA THR A 15 0.24 39.55 -9.16
C THR A 15 0.14 38.21 -9.85
N ALA A 16 -0.16 38.24 -11.15
CA ALA A 16 -0.21 37.06 -12.00
C ALA A 16 1.17 36.76 -12.63
N SER A 17 1.48 35.48 -12.81
CA SER A 17 2.59 35.00 -13.63
C SER A 17 2.09 33.93 -14.59
N GLY A 18 2.58 33.91 -15.82
CA GLY A 18 2.08 32.99 -16.84
C GLY A 18 0.67 33.38 -17.33
N GLU A 19 -0.01 32.45 -17.97
CA GLU A 19 -1.25 32.72 -18.72
C GLU A 19 -2.51 32.15 -18.06
N ALA A 20 -2.38 31.26 -17.05
CA ALA A 20 -3.51 30.58 -16.40
C ALA A 20 -4.61 31.53 -15.88
N PHE A 21 -4.24 32.74 -15.46
CA PHE A 21 -5.15 33.71 -14.86
C PHE A 21 -5.45 34.92 -15.76
N ALA A 22 -5.16 34.82 -17.06
CA ALA A 22 -5.48 35.88 -18.01
C ALA A 22 -7.00 36.08 -18.12
N GLY A 23 -7.46 37.33 -17.99
CA GLY A 23 -8.88 37.69 -18.09
C GLY A 23 -9.74 37.35 -16.87
N GLN A 24 -9.10 37.17 -15.70
CA GLN A 24 -9.71 37.01 -14.38
C GLN A 24 -9.86 38.37 -13.66
N PRO A 25 -10.75 38.51 -12.65
CA PRO A 25 -11.71 37.51 -12.17
C PRO A 25 -12.92 37.32 -13.10
N ILE A 26 -13.70 36.27 -12.86
CA ILE A 26 -14.94 35.96 -13.56
C ILE A 26 -16.13 36.60 -12.84
N GLU A 27 -17.01 37.28 -13.57
CA GLU A 27 -18.29 37.75 -13.05
C GLU A 27 -19.40 36.69 -13.22
N GLY A 28 -20.01 36.28 -12.10
CA GLY A 28 -21.13 35.35 -12.05
C GLY A 28 -20.77 33.88 -12.34
N ASP A 29 -21.79 33.02 -12.34
CA ASP A 29 -21.60 31.57 -12.46
C ASP A 29 -21.55 31.11 -13.93
N LEU A 30 -20.35 31.16 -14.52
CA LEU A 30 -20.14 30.67 -15.90
C LEU A 30 -20.21 29.14 -16.01
N ILE A 31 -19.90 28.41 -14.93
CA ILE A 31 -20.00 26.93 -14.88
C ILE A 31 -21.43 26.50 -15.19
N ALA A 32 -22.43 27.14 -14.55
CA ALA A 32 -23.85 26.85 -14.80
C ALA A 32 -24.28 27.01 -16.26
N LYS A 33 -23.57 27.84 -17.04
CA LYS A 33 -23.87 28.04 -18.47
C LYS A 33 -23.32 26.92 -19.35
N ARG A 34 -22.22 26.28 -18.95
CA ARG A 34 -21.57 25.21 -19.72
C ARG A 34 -21.88 23.80 -19.23
N ARG A 35 -22.39 23.62 -18.00
CA ARG A 35 -22.70 22.31 -17.41
C ARG A 35 -23.95 22.35 -16.54
N ALA A 36 -24.69 21.25 -16.52
CA ALA A 36 -25.93 21.14 -15.76
C ALA A 36 -25.72 20.66 -14.32
N ASP A 37 -24.65 19.92 -14.05
CA ASP A 37 -24.37 19.13 -12.84
C ASP A 37 -23.62 19.89 -11.74
N MET A 38 -22.80 20.89 -12.09
CA MET A 38 -21.99 21.67 -11.14
C MET A 38 -22.25 23.17 -11.23
N ARG A 39 -21.86 23.92 -10.21
CA ARG A 39 -22.03 25.39 -10.08
C ARG A 39 -20.81 25.95 -9.35
N SER A 40 -20.32 27.15 -9.67
CA SER A 40 -19.18 27.75 -8.95
C SER A 40 -19.39 27.80 -7.43
N LYS A 41 -20.60 28.16 -6.98
CA LYS A 41 -20.89 28.53 -5.57
C LYS A 41 -19.89 29.54 -4.99
N HIS A 42 -19.44 30.47 -5.83
CA HIS A 42 -18.68 31.63 -5.38
C HIS A 42 -19.50 32.50 -4.43
N GLN A 43 -18.80 33.27 -3.59
CA GLN A 43 -19.38 34.25 -2.72
C GLN A 43 -19.34 35.61 -3.41
N GLY A 44 -20.46 36.33 -3.43
CA GLY A 44 -20.51 37.64 -4.08
C GLY A 44 -20.71 37.55 -5.58
N LYS A 45 -19.94 38.32 -6.35
CA LYS A 45 -20.07 38.44 -7.81
C LYS A 45 -18.87 37.91 -8.58
N PHE A 46 -17.68 38.00 -8.00
CA PHE A 46 -16.42 37.76 -8.69
C PHE A 46 -15.66 36.60 -8.05
N TRP A 47 -14.93 35.85 -8.86
CA TRP A 47 -14.13 34.71 -8.38
C TRP A 47 -13.04 34.34 -9.40
N ILE A 48 -12.09 33.50 -9.00
CA ILE A 48 -11.10 32.92 -9.92
C ILE A 48 -11.61 31.58 -10.43
N GLY A 49 -11.85 31.50 -11.74
CA GLY A 49 -12.20 30.26 -12.42
C GLY A 49 -11.18 29.90 -13.49
N GLY A 50 -10.16 29.11 -13.13
CA GLY A 50 -9.00 28.83 -14.00
C GLY A 50 -9.38 28.27 -15.38
N PHE A 51 -10.48 27.49 -15.45
CA PHE A 51 -10.99 26.93 -16.70
C PHE A 51 -11.67 27.95 -17.63
N GLU A 52 -12.30 28.99 -17.09
CA GLU A 52 -13.40 29.70 -17.77
C GLU A 52 -12.97 30.56 -18.97
N ARG A 53 -11.69 30.94 -19.07
CA ARG A 53 -11.17 31.75 -20.18
C ARG A 53 -10.36 30.95 -21.18
N LEU A 54 -9.42 30.14 -20.69
CA LEU A 54 -8.40 29.51 -21.51
C LEU A 54 -8.31 27.99 -21.31
N GLN A 55 -9.22 27.39 -20.53
CA GLN A 55 -9.28 25.96 -20.21
C GLN A 55 -8.00 25.45 -19.50
N ASP A 56 -7.75 24.14 -19.51
CA ASP A 56 -6.67 23.47 -18.76
C ASP A 56 -5.21 23.69 -19.24
N PRO A 57 -4.90 23.95 -20.54
CA PRO A 57 -3.50 23.98 -20.98
C PRO A 57 -2.58 25.08 -20.41
N PRO A 58 -3.04 26.33 -20.17
CA PRO A 58 -2.17 27.39 -19.67
C PRO A 58 -1.76 27.16 -18.22
N THR A 59 -0.54 27.57 -17.89
CA THR A 59 0.00 27.46 -16.53
C THR A 59 0.37 28.82 -15.97
N GLY A 60 0.37 28.95 -14.65
CA GLY A 60 0.67 30.21 -13.98
C GLY A 60 0.46 30.20 -12.47
N THR A 61 0.69 31.36 -11.87
CA THR A 61 0.34 31.62 -10.46
C THR A 61 -0.37 32.96 -10.33
N LEU A 62 -1.21 33.07 -9.31
CA LEU A 62 -1.82 34.34 -8.88
C LEU A 62 -1.52 34.54 -7.40
N THR A 63 -0.72 35.55 -7.07
CA THR A 63 -0.20 35.76 -5.71
C THR A 63 -0.71 37.07 -5.13
N SER A 64 -1.32 37.03 -3.95
CA SER A 64 -1.86 38.21 -3.28
C SER A 64 -0.76 39.15 -2.78
N ALA A 65 -1.13 40.41 -2.56
CA ALA A 65 -0.38 41.32 -1.72
C ALA A 65 -0.19 40.70 -0.31
N PRO A 66 0.96 40.95 0.35
CA PRO A 66 1.22 40.42 1.67
C PRO A 66 0.33 41.09 2.72
N PHE A 67 -0.11 40.33 3.72
CA PHE A 67 -0.91 40.82 4.85
C PHE A 67 -0.53 40.14 6.17
N VAL A 68 -0.81 40.83 7.27
CA VAL A 68 -0.61 40.29 8.62
C VAL A 68 -1.77 39.36 8.98
N VAL A 69 -1.46 38.17 9.47
CA VAL A 69 -2.48 37.28 10.05
C VAL A 69 -2.91 37.86 11.40
N THR A 70 -4.11 38.43 11.44
CA THR A 70 -4.66 39.07 12.64
C THR A 70 -5.45 38.13 13.55
N HIS A 71 -5.84 36.95 13.04
CA HIS A 71 -6.70 36.01 13.75
C HIS A 71 -6.23 34.57 13.58
N PRO A 72 -6.54 33.67 14.54
CA PRO A 72 -6.01 32.30 14.58
C PRO A 72 -6.63 31.36 13.54
N TRP A 73 -7.68 31.75 12.83
CA TRP A 73 -8.31 30.91 11.81
C TRP A 73 -8.41 31.66 10.49
N GLY A 74 -8.19 30.94 9.39
CA GLY A 74 -8.45 31.42 8.03
C GLY A 74 -9.48 30.53 7.33
N SER A 75 -10.12 31.05 6.29
CA SER A 75 -10.95 30.23 5.41
C SER A 75 -10.98 30.76 3.98
N PHE A 76 -11.20 29.90 3.00
CA PHE A 76 -11.41 30.27 1.60
C PHE A 76 -12.21 29.20 0.86
N LEU A 77 -12.72 29.50 -0.32
CA LEU A 77 -13.41 28.56 -1.21
C LEU A 77 -12.41 27.97 -2.22
N VAL A 78 -12.50 26.65 -2.46
CA VAL A 78 -11.67 25.97 -3.47
C VAL A 78 -12.44 24.91 -4.26
N GLY A 79 -12.20 24.87 -5.57
CA GLY A 79 -12.68 23.87 -6.52
C GLY A 79 -11.61 23.54 -7.56
N GLY A 80 -11.92 22.76 -8.59
CA GLY A 80 -11.00 22.35 -9.65
C GLY A 80 -10.36 20.98 -9.43
N GLY A 81 -9.15 20.78 -9.96
CA GLY A 81 -8.47 19.49 -9.96
C GLY A 81 -7.82 19.06 -8.64
N PRO A 82 -7.56 17.75 -8.46
CA PRO A 82 -6.96 17.17 -7.26
C PRO A 82 -5.44 17.17 -7.27
N ASN A 83 -4.82 17.62 -8.37
CA ASN A 83 -3.40 17.47 -8.61
C ASN A 83 -2.57 18.38 -7.68
N PRO A 84 -1.40 17.93 -7.18
CA PRO A 84 -0.50 18.79 -6.42
C PRO A 84 -0.07 20.06 -7.17
N GLU A 85 -0.05 20.03 -8.49
CA GLU A 85 0.27 21.16 -9.38
C GLU A 85 -0.86 22.18 -9.51
N THR A 86 -2.10 21.86 -9.09
CA THR A 86 -3.24 22.78 -9.02
C THR A 86 -3.67 22.99 -7.57
N ARG A 87 -3.23 24.08 -6.95
CA ARG A 87 -3.38 24.28 -5.49
C ARG A 87 -3.44 25.74 -5.06
N VAL A 88 -4.07 25.99 -3.93
CA VAL A 88 -4.00 27.23 -3.15
C VAL A 88 -2.99 27.03 -2.03
N GLU A 89 -2.12 28.01 -1.80
CA GLU A 89 -1.12 28.02 -0.75
C GLU A 89 -1.25 29.26 0.13
N ILE A 90 -0.96 29.10 1.43
CA ILE A 90 -0.64 30.22 2.33
C ILE A 90 0.87 30.21 2.55
N VAL A 91 1.54 31.30 2.17
CA VAL A 91 3.01 31.36 2.13
C VAL A 91 3.52 32.43 3.09
N ARG A 92 4.48 32.08 3.93
CA ARG A 92 5.18 33.02 4.82
C ARG A 92 6.04 33.98 4.01
N GLN A 93 5.90 35.27 4.26
CA GLN A 93 6.61 36.30 3.50
C GLN A 93 8.12 36.32 3.76
N ASP A 94 8.55 36.02 4.98
CA ASP A 94 9.96 36.09 5.42
C ASP A 94 10.80 34.88 4.95
N THR A 95 10.20 33.70 4.98
CA THR A 95 10.88 32.41 4.74
C THR A 95 10.54 31.80 3.40
N GLY A 96 9.46 32.23 2.75
CA GLY A 96 8.90 31.55 1.58
C GLY A 96 8.26 30.19 1.90
N ALA A 97 8.16 29.81 3.18
CA ALA A 97 7.60 28.53 3.58
C ALA A 97 6.08 28.47 3.31
N VAL A 98 5.63 27.40 2.67
CA VAL A 98 4.21 27.09 2.51
C VAL A 98 3.71 26.51 3.84
N VAL A 99 2.85 27.25 4.54
CA VAL A 99 2.30 26.83 5.85
C VAL A 99 0.97 26.11 5.72
N TYR A 100 0.32 26.22 4.57
CA TYR A 100 -0.90 25.48 4.26
C TYR A 100 -1.06 25.33 2.75
N ARG A 101 -1.69 24.24 2.31
CA ARG A 101 -2.10 24.03 0.92
C ARG A 101 -3.45 23.32 0.81
N ALA A 102 -4.21 23.60 -0.25
CA ALA A 102 -5.43 22.87 -0.61
C ALA A 102 -5.65 22.82 -2.13
N SER A 103 -6.27 21.75 -2.61
CA SER A 103 -6.61 21.53 -4.03
C SER A 103 -8.10 21.20 -4.19
N GLY A 104 -8.58 21.19 -5.44
CA GLY A 104 -9.89 20.68 -5.81
C GLY A 104 -10.01 19.15 -5.70
N VAL A 105 -11.13 18.57 -6.12
CA VAL A 105 -11.40 17.10 -6.11
C VAL A 105 -12.11 16.69 -7.40
N GLU A 106 -11.73 17.29 -8.52
CA GLU A 106 -12.47 17.13 -9.79
C GLU A 106 -13.92 17.63 -9.65
N ASP A 107 -14.09 18.77 -8.97
CA ASP A 107 -15.38 19.43 -8.80
C ASP A 107 -15.22 20.93 -8.99
N GLU A 108 -15.98 21.51 -9.91
CA GLU A 108 -16.02 22.95 -10.16
C GLU A 108 -16.64 23.71 -8.99
N THR A 109 -17.51 23.01 -8.26
CA THR A 109 -18.22 23.53 -7.10
C THR A 109 -17.27 23.77 -5.97
N MET A 110 -17.03 25.04 -5.68
CA MET A 110 -16.11 25.40 -4.62
C MET A 110 -16.71 25.04 -3.26
N ALA A 111 -15.85 24.52 -2.39
CA ALA A 111 -16.19 24.21 -1.01
C ALA A 111 -15.27 24.95 -0.05
N ARG A 112 -15.79 25.27 1.14
CA ARG A 112 -15.06 26.03 2.16
C ARG A 112 -13.94 25.18 2.74
N VAL A 113 -12.72 25.70 2.72
CA VAL A 113 -11.58 25.18 3.47
C VAL A 113 -11.37 26.05 4.69
N VAL A 114 -11.13 25.43 5.84
CA VAL A 114 -10.82 26.10 7.11
C VAL A 114 -9.40 25.75 7.52
N VAL A 115 -8.61 26.76 7.86
CA VAL A 115 -7.17 26.65 8.14
C VAL A 115 -6.88 27.10 9.57
N ASP A 116 -6.11 26.30 10.31
CA ASP A 116 -5.52 26.74 11.59
C ASP A 116 -4.30 27.61 11.30
N LEU A 117 -4.36 28.87 11.70
CA LEU A 117 -3.32 29.88 11.53
C LEU A 117 -2.77 30.38 12.88
N LYS A 118 -3.02 29.68 13.99
CA LYS A 118 -2.59 30.13 15.34
C LYS A 118 -1.11 30.46 15.40
N GLU A 119 -0.25 29.60 14.85
CA GLU A 119 1.19 29.81 14.81
C GLU A 119 1.62 30.96 13.89
N GLN A 120 0.71 31.41 13.02
CA GLN A 120 0.94 32.47 12.05
C GLN A 120 0.43 33.84 12.52
N VAL A 121 -0.29 33.92 13.65
CA VAL A 121 -0.79 35.20 14.19
C VAL A 121 0.35 36.19 14.40
N GLY A 122 0.17 37.42 13.90
CA GLY A 122 1.17 38.50 13.93
C GLY A 122 2.24 38.42 12.84
N LYS A 123 2.28 37.33 12.07
CA LYS A 123 3.22 37.16 10.97
C LYS A 123 2.63 37.62 9.64
N VAL A 124 3.49 37.99 8.71
CA VAL A 124 3.11 38.37 7.35
C VAL A 124 3.07 37.15 6.44
N VAL A 125 1.96 36.98 5.72
CA VAL A 125 1.71 35.90 4.75
C VAL A 125 1.15 36.47 3.45
N ARG A 126 1.06 35.62 2.43
CA ARG A 126 0.34 35.87 1.17
C ARG A 126 -0.41 34.60 0.77
N VAL A 127 -1.48 34.76 0.01
CA VAL A 127 -2.17 33.65 -0.66
C VAL A 127 -1.56 33.50 -2.04
N ARG A 128 -1.25 32.27 -2.45
CA ARG A 128 -0.77 31.96 -3.80
C ARG A 128 -1.62 30.85 -4.41
N ILE A 129 -2.26 31.15 -5.52
CA ILE A 129 -3.02 30.20 -6.32
C ILE A 129 -2.07 29.71 -7.43
N VAL A 130 -1.96 28.41 -7.59
CA VAL A 130 -1.01 27.75 -8.49
C VAL A 130 -1.77 26.85 -9.45
N ASP A 131 -1.44 26.98 -10.73
CA ASP A 131 -1.99 26.18 -11.81
C ASP A 131 -0.86 25.75 -12.75
N GLU A 132 -0.34 24.53 -12.55
CA GLU A 132 0.83 24.01 -13.28
C GLU A 132 0.53 22.68 -14.01
N HIS A 133 -0.69 22.13 -13.87
CA HIS A 133 -1.08 20.85 -14.46
C HIS A 133 -1.73 21.06 -15.83
N LYS A 134 -1.29 20.33 -16.87
CA LYS A 134 -1.83 20.49 -18.24
C LYS A 134 -2.82 19.41 -18.67
N GLY A 135 -3.14 18.47 -17.77
CA GLY A 135 -3.98 17.30 -18.03
C GLY A 135 -5.45 17.53 -17.65
N HIS A 136 -6.20 16.43 -17.52
CA HIS A 136 -7.58 16.44 -17.07
C HIS A 136 -7.70 17.11 -15.69
N TRP A 137 -8.58 18.11 -15.57
CA TRP A 137 -8.67 19.00 -14.41
C TRP A 137 -7.37 19.74 -14.10
N GLY A 138 -6.69 20.20 -15.15
CA GLY A 138 -5.55 21.10 -15.09
C GLY A 138 -5.92 22.54 -14.79
N HIS A 139 -6.79 22.76 -13.80
CA HIS A 139 -7.15 24.10 -13.35
C HIS A 139 -7.55 24.13 -11.88
N ILE A 140 -7.62 25.35 -11.33
CA ILE A 140 -8.11 25.60 -9.98
C ILE A 140 -9.11 26.75 -9.91
N ASN A 141 -10.10 26.59 -9.03
CA ASN A 141 -11.09 27.62 -8.71
C ASN A 141 -10.86 28.12 -7.28
N PHE A 142 -10.94 29.44 -7.06
CA PHE A 142 -10.65 30.05 -5.77
C PHE A 142 -11.48 31.31 -5.51
N ASP A 143 -11.89 31.50 -4.26
CA ASP A 143 -12.63 32.68 -3.82
C ASP A 143 -12.59 32.90 -2.29
N ASP A 144 -12.97 34.11 -1.84
CA ASP A 144 -13.45 34.44 -0.50
C ASP A 144 -12.51 34.09 0.67
N PHE A 145 -11.27 34.59 0.62
CA PHE A 145 -10.34 34.44 1.73
C PHE A 145 -10.67 35.38 2.91
N MET A 146 -10.87 34.79 4.09
CA MET A 146 -11.23 35.50 5.32
C MET A 146 -10.41 35.03 6.52
N LEU A 147 -10.28 35.91 7.52
CA LEU A 147 -9.69 35.64 8.83
C LEU A 147 -10.77 35.67 9.91
N HIS A 148 -10.70 34.75 10.88
CA HIS A 148 -11.75 34.53 11.89
C HIS A 148 -11.17 34.39 13.29
N ALA A 149 -11.79 35.05 14.27
CA ALA A 149 -11.41 34.93 15.68
C ALA A 149 -11.63 33.52 16.24
N THR A 150 -12.70 32.85 15.80
CA THR A 150 -13.06 31.48 16.17
C THR A 150 -13.13 30.60 14.93
N ARG A 151 -12.93 29.28 15.11
CA ARG A 151 -13.04 28.34 13.99
C ARG A 151 -14.45 28.40 13.38
N PRO A 152 -14.60 28.70 12.08
CA PRO A 152 -15.90 28.67 11.43
C PRO A 152 -16.57 27.29 11.56
N VAL A 153 -17.87 27.29 11.87
CA VAL A 153 -18.69 26.07 12.00
C VAL A 153 -19.53 25.93 10.73
N GLY A 154 -19.47 24.77 10.06
CA GLY A 154 -20.21 24.51 8.82
C GLY A 154 -19.60 23.39 7.97
N GLU A 155 -20.08 23.24 6.73
CA GLU A 155 -19.57 22.29 5.72
C GLU A 155 -18.16 22.68 5.24
N ALA A 156 -17.19 22.62 6.15
CA ALA A 156 -15.78 22.72 5.79
C ALA A 156 -15.38 21.42 5.10
N ARG A 157 -14.87 21.52 3.87
CA ARG A 157 -14.24 20.40 3.19
C ARG A 157 -13.08 19.90 4.04
N LYS A 158 -13.07 18.59 4.32
CA LYS A 158 -11.92 17.95 4.96
C LYS A 158 -10.69 18.28 4.11
N PRO A 159 -9.57 18.75 4.70
CA PRO A 159 -8.36 18.96 3.94
C PRO A 159 -8.07 17.68 3.14
N ALA A 160 -7.70 17.82 1.87
CA ALA A 160 -6.97 16.73 1.25
C ALA A 160 -5.79 16.44 2.18
N SER A 161 -5.65 15.19 2.63
CA SER A 161 -4.48 14.78 3.40
C SER A 161 -3.26 15.35 2.68
N PRO A 162 -2.30 15.99 3.39
CA PRO A 162 -1.13 16.53 2.73
C PRO A 162 -0.58 15.42 1.85
N ALA A 163 -0.45 15.67 0.54
CA ALA A 163 0.24 14.75 -0.35
C ALA A 163 1.58 14.47 0.32
N LEU A 164 1.75 13.29 0.89
CA LEU A 164 3.01 12.89 1.50
C LEU A 164 4.07 13.22 0.45
N ALA A 165 5.11 13.95 0.84
CA ALA A 165 6.23 14.13 -0.06
C ALA A 165 6.61 12.72 -0.53
N ALA A 166 6.64 12.50 -1.85
CA ALA A 166 6.96 11.18 -2.37
C ALA A 166 8.25 10.72 -1.70
N ASP A 167 8.22 9.54 -1.08
CA ASP A 167 9.39 9.03 -0.38
C ASP A 167 10.58 9.06 -1.35
N VAL A 168 11.65 9.75 -0.96
CA VAL A 168 12.90 9.72 -1.72
C VAL A 168 13.55 8.38 -1.42
N LEU A 169 13.24 7.39 -2.25
CA LEU A 169 13.82 6.06 -2.17
C LEU A 169 15.22 6.10 -2.81
N THR A 170 16.25 6.37 -2.00
CA THR A 170 17.66 6.54 -2.42
C THR A 170 18.22 5.40 -3.26
N HIS A 171 17.61 4.22 -3.21
CA HIS A 171 18.03 3.01 -3.93
C HIS A 171 16.91 2.40 -4.80
N ALA A 172 15.88 3.17 -5.16
CA ALA A 172 14.83 2.68 -6.05
C ALA A 172 15.37 2.36 -7.44
N GLY A 173 15.08 1.15 -7.93
CA GLY A 173 15.37 0.74 -9.30
C GLY A 173 16.85 0.45 -9.61
N LEU A 174 17.66 0.13 -8.58
CA LEU A 174 19.03 -0.33 -8.81
C LEU A 174 19.06 -1.67 -9.56
N LYS A 175 20.10 -1.88 -10.36
CA LYS A 175 20.40 -3.20 -10.93
C LYS A 175 20.77 -4.17 -9.79
N PRO A 176 20.58 -5.50 -9.95
CA PRO A 176 20.77 -6.46 -8.86
C PRO A 176 22.13 -6.35 -8.15
N LEU A 177 23.22 -6.23 -8.91
CA LEU A 177 24.56 -6.14 -8.33
C LEU A 177 24.78 -4.82 -7.57
N ASP A 178 24.20 -3.73 -8.05
CA ASP A 178 24.29 -2.42 -7.40
C ASP A 178 23.40 -2.38 -6.14
N ALA A 179 22.25 -3.08 -6.16
CA ALA A 179 21.40 -3.26 -4.99
C ALA A 179 22.11 -4.04 -3.89
N ALA A 180 22.77 -5.16 -4.22
CA ALA A 180 23.57 -5.94 -3.27
C ALA A 180 24.70 -5.10 -2.64
N ARG A 181 25.37 -4.26 -3.45
CA ARG A 181 26.43 -3.34 -2.97
C ARG A 181 25.91 -2.20 -2.10
N ALA A 182 24.65 -1.81 -2.27
CA ALA A 182 24.03 -0.75 -1.48
C ALA A 182 23.49 -1.23 -0.12
N MET A 183 23.46 -2.55 0.12
CA MET A 183 23.02 -3.10 1.41
C MET A 183 23.98 -2.72 2.53
N THR A 184 23.42 -2.31 3.67
CA THR A 184 24.17 -2.17 4.92
C THR A 184 23.97 -3.43 5.73
N VAL A 185 25.08 -4.07 6.11
CA VAL A 185 25.10 -5.27 6.95
C VAL A 185 26.07 -5.07 8.12
N PRO A 186 25.95 -5.82 9.23
CA PRO A 186 26.95 -5.77 10.30
C PRO A 186 28.35 -6.14 9.79
N GLU A 187 29.40 -5.69 10.50
CA GLU A 187 30.81 -5.78 10.04
C GLU A 187 31.25 -7.23 9.76
N GLU A 188 30.68 -8.19 10.48
CA GLU A 188 30.96 -9.62 10.34
C GLU A 188 30.23 -10.30 9.18
N PHE A 189 29.35 -9.60 8.45
CA PHE A 189 28.60 -10.14 7.32
C PHE A 189 29.08 -9.58 5.98
N THR A 190 28.95 -10.40 4.93
CA THR A 190 29.12 -9.98 3.55
C THR A 190 27.88 -10.38 2.74
N VAL A 191 27.57 -9.59 1.71
CA VAL A 191 26.47 -9.87 0.78
C VAL A 191 27.04 -10.07 -0.62
N SER A 192 26.70 -11.18 -1.23
CA SER A 192 26.94 -11.46 -2.65
C SER A 192 25.61 -11.66 -3.38
N LEU A 193 25.59 -11.29 -4.66
CA LEU A 193 24.44 -11.55 -5.51
C LEU A 193 24.52 -13.00 -6.03
N PHE A 194 23.56 -13.84 -5.62
CA PHE A 194 23.43 -15.21 -6.12
C PHE A 194 22.60 -15.28 -7.43
N ALA A 195 21.43 -14.64 -7.45
CA ALA A 195 20.54 -14.50 -8.60
C ALA A 195 19.82 -13.14 -8.56
N GLY A 196 19.56 -12.55 -9.73
CA GLY A 196 18.84 -11.28 -9.88
C GLY A 196 18.24 -11.15 -11.28
N GLU A 197 17.58 -10.04 -11.61
CA GLU A 197 17.06 -9.83 -12.97
C GLU A 197 18.17 -9.95 -14.04
N PRO A 198 17.91 -10.63 -15.16
CA PRO A 198 16.61 -11.15 -15.62
C PRO A 198 16.25 -12.57 -15.16
N ASP A 199 17.11 -13.23 -14.39
CA ASP A 199 16.99 -14.66 -14.09
C ASP A 199 15.88 -14.96 -13.07
N VAL A 200 15.64 -14.05 -12.13
CA VAL A 200 14.55 -14.11 -11.15
C VAL A 200 13.76 -12.81 -11.15
N HIS A 201 12.43 -12.90 -11.08
CA HIS A 201 11.52 -11.76 -11.01
C HIS A 201 10.41 -12.02 -10.00
N GLN A 202 10.09 -11.00 -9.19
CA GLN A 202 9.04 -11.05 -8.17
C GLN A 202 9.07 -12.32 -7.28
N PRO A 203 10.21 -12.62 -6.64
CA PRO A 203 10.28 -13.73 -5.69
C PRO A 203 9.34 -13.48 -4.50
N VAL A 204 8.51 -14.47 -4.15
CA VAL A 204 7.59 -14.39 -2.98
C VAL A 204 7.92 -15.41 -1.88
N ALA A 205 8.61 -16.49 -2.24
CA ALA A 205 9.03 -17.54 -1.31
C ALA A 205 10.31 -18.21 -1.83
N LEU A 206 11.07 -18.80 -0.91
CA LEU A 206 12.34 -19.49 -1.16
C LEU A 206 12.36 -20.81 -0.38
N ALA A 207 12.92 -21.85 -0.96
CA ALA A 207 13.24 -23.10 -0.27
C ALA A 207 14.62 -23.62 -0.72
N LEU A 208 15.24 -24.44 0.13
CA LEU A 208 16.45 -25.19 -0.19
C LEU A 208 16.11 -26.67 -0.28
N ASP A 209 16.67 -27.37 -1.27
CA ASP A 209 16.59 -28.83 -1.31
C ASP A 209 17.82 -29.51 -0.71
N ASP A 210 17.78 -30.84 -0.64
CA ASP A 210 18.85 -31.71 -0.11
C ASP A 210 20.14 -31.68 -0.95
N ARG A 211 20.10 -31.08 -2.15
CA ARG A 211 21.26 -30.84 -3.03
C ARG A 211 21.84 -29.43 -2.85
N GLY A 212 21.27 -28.60 -1.97
CA GLY A 212 21.69 -27.22 -1.75
C GLY A 212 21.26 -26.24 -2.84
N ARG A 213 20.29 -26.63 -3.68
CA ARG A 213 19.78 -25.74 -4.75
C ARG A 213 18.74 -24.78 -4.18
N VAL A 214 18.67 -23.60 -4.77
CA VAL A 214 17.73 -22.55 -4.35
C VAL A 214 16.47 -22.63 -5.22
N TRP A 215 15.33 -22.92 -4.60
CA TRP A 215 14.03 -22.91 -5.24
C TRP A 215 13.35 -21.58 -4.96
N ILE A 216 12.70 -20.99 -5.96
CA ILE A 216 12.02 -19.69 -5.86
C ILE A 216 10.63 -19.79 -6.47
N ALA A 217 9.63 -19.25 -5.77
CA ALA A 217 8.32 -18.95 -6.36
C ALA A 217 8.32 -17.53 -6.92
N GLU A 218 8.13 -17.40 -8.24
CA GLU A 218 7.95 -16.12 -8.92
C GLU A 218 6.44 -15.82 -9.07
N ALA A 219 5.98 -14.76 -8.42
CA ALA A 219 4.55 -14.45 -8.24
C ALA A 219 4.03 -13.35 -9.19
N PHE A 220 4.11 -13.60 -10.51
CA PHE A 220 3.65 -12.65 -11.55
C PHE A 220 2.16 -12.28 -11.51
N CYS A 221 1.33 -13.11 -10.89
CA CYS A 221 -0.10 -12.92 -10.75
C CYS A 221 -0.45 -12.14 -9.48
N TYR A 222 0.46 -11.96 -8.55
CA TYR A 222 0.23 -11.08 -7.40
C TYR A 222 0.16 -9.60 -7.84
N PRO A 223 -0.73 -8.77 -7.24
CA PRO A 223 -1.61 -9.05 -6.11
C PRO A 223 -3.02 -9.52 -6.51
N ARG A 224 -3.29 -9.79 -7.79
CA ARG A 224 -4.64 -10.10 -8.27
C ARG A 224 -4.65 -11.38 -9.09
N LYS A 225 -5.30 -12.41 -8.55
CA LYS A 225 -5.51 -13.68 -9.25
C LYS A 225 -6.02 -13.42 -10.67
N ARG A 226 -5.33 -14.01 -11.64
CA ARG A 226 -5.67 -13.87 -13.06
C ARG A 226 -6.68 -14.93 -13.47
N PRO A 227 -7.36 -14.78 -14.62
CA PRO A 227 -8.02 -15.93 -15.25
C PRO A 227 -7.03 -17.09 -15.41
N ASP A 228 -7.47 -18.34 -15.22
CA ASP A 228 -6.54 -19.49 -15.20
C ASP A 228 -5.79 -19.68 -16.52
N ALA A 229 -6.39 -19.30 -17.66
CA ALA A 229 -5.72 -19.31 -18.96
C ALA A 229 -4.56 -18.29 -19.06
N GLU A 230 -4.51 -17.32 -18.16
CA GLU A 230 -3.50 -16.25 -18.08
C GLU A 230 -2.59 -16.40 -16.85
N ALA A 231 -2.63 -17.55 -16.18
CA ALA A 231 -1.76 -17.90 -15.06
C ALA A 231 -0.27 -17.85 -15.49
N LYS A 232 0.57 -17.18 -14.70
CA LYS A 232 1.99 -16.93 -15.02
C LYS A 232 2.95 -17.22 -13.88
N ASP A 233 2.47 -17.55 -12.69
CA ASP A 233 3.36 -17.87 -11.58
C ASP A 233 4.11 -19.16 -11.88
N ARG A 234 5.31 -19.28 -11.33
CA ARG A 234 6.16 -20.43 -11.57
C ARG A 234 7.09 -20.69 -10.40
N ILE A 235 7.54 -21.93 -10.31
CA ILE A 235 8.60 -22.36 -9.40
C ILE A 235 9.84 -22.63 -10.24
N VAL A 236 10.94 -22.01 -9.87
CA VAL A 236 12.24 -22.12 -10.55
C VAL A 236 13.31 -22.62 -9.59
N ILE A 237 14.30 -23.30 -10.12
CA ILE A 237 15.43 -23.88 -9.40
C ILE A 237 16.70 -23.23 -9.93
N PHE A 238 17.50 -22.71 -9.01
CA PHE A 238 18.83 -22.19 -9.26
C PHE A 238 19.87 -23.13 -8.65
N GLU A 239 20.88 -23.47 -9.43
CA GLU A 239 21.97 -24.35 -9.06
C GLU A 239 23.29 -23.63 -9.36
N ASP A 240 24.22 -23.73 -8.41
CA ASP A 240 25.62 -23.33 -8.53
C ASP A 240 26.42 -24.64 -8.69
N THR A 241 26.88 -24.93 -9.90
CA THR A 241 27.54 -26.21 -10.22
C THR A 241 29.04 -26.18 -10.03
N ASP A 242 29.65 -24.99 -9.86
CA ASP A 242 31.08 -24.81 -9.66
C ASP A 242 31.47 -24.29 -8.26
N GLY A 243 30.49 -23.88 -7.46
CA GLY A 243 30.65 -23.46 -6.07
C GLY A 243 31.20 -22.05 -5.91
N ASP A 244 31.07 -21.19 -6.92
CA ASP A 244 31.57 -19.80 -6.86
C ASP A 244 30.65 -18.83 -6.09
N GLY A 245 29.50 -19.33 -5.61
CA GLY A 245 28.50 -18.55 -4.89
C GLY A 245 27.54 -17.80 -5.80
N LYS A 246 27.44 -18.17 -7.07
CA LYS A 246 26.45 -17.66 -8.05
C LYS A 246 25.79 -18.82 -8.77
N HIS A 247 24.54 -18.62 -9.16
CA HIS A 247 23.90 -19.62 -10.01
C HIS A 247 24.53 -19.62 -11.42
N ASP A 248 24.73 -20.80 -11.98
CA ASP A 248 25.12 -21.00 -13.39
C ASP A 248 24.05 -21.76 -14.18
N LYS A 249 23.08 -22.36 -13.47
CA LYS A 249 21.99 -23.13 -14.05
C LYS A 249 20.65 -22.70 -13.46
N ARG A 250 19.68 -22.55 -14.35
CA ARG A 250 18.29 -22.19 -14.05
C ARG A 250 17.34 -23.18 -14.69
N THR A 251 16.45 -23.75 -13.89
CA THR A 251 15.41 -24.69 -14.35
C THR A 251 14.03 -24.18 -13.97
N VAL A 252 13.08 -24.21 -14.89
CA VAL A 252 11.66 -24.00 -14.55
C VAL A 252 11.09 -25.36 -14.15
N PHE A 253 10.75 -25.53 -12.87
CA PHE A 253 10.16 -26.76 -12.35
C PHE A 253 8.70 -26.87 -12.78
N LEU A 254 7.91 -25.84 -12.47
CA LEU A 254 6.47 -25.80 -12.78
C LEU A 254 6.06 -24.39 -13.12
N ASP A 255 5.25 -24.23 -14.16
CA ASP A 255 4.69 -22.95 -14.60
C ASP A 255 3.16 -22.97 -14.61
N LYS A 256 2.56 -21.84 -15.03
CA LYS A 256 1.10 -21.64 -15.10
C LYS A 256 0.40 -21.82 -13.75
N LEU A 257 1.11 -21.51 -12.67
CA LEU A 257 0.53 -21.33 -11.35
C LEU A 257 -0.10 -19.93 -11.24
N ASN A 258 -0.92 -19.72 -10.23
CA ASN A 258 -1.70 -18.48 -10.10
C ASN A 258 -1.91 -18.11 -8.63
N LEU A 259 -1.57 -16.88 -8.29
CA LEU A 259 -1.62 -16.33 -6.93
C LEU A 259 -0.86 -17.21 -5.92
N MET A 260 0.37 -17.56 -6.28
CA MET A 260 1.33 -18.20 -5.38
C MET A 260 1.63 -17.30 -4.18
N SER A 261 1.60 -17.87 -2.99
CA SER A 261 1.84 -17.15 -1.71
C SER A 261 2.80 -17.87 -0.77
N GLY A 262 3.12 -19.14 -1.03
CA GLY A 262 4.14 -19.89 -0.31
C GLY A 262 4.36 -21.26 -0.94
N PHE A 263 5.53 -21.85 -0.71
CA PHE A 263 5.78 -23.24 -1.06
C PHE A 263 6.90 -23.81 -0.19
N GLU A 264 7.03 -25.13 -0.17
CA GLU A 264 8.15 -25.84 0.46
C GLU A 264 8.50 -27.11 -0.32
N VAL A 265 9.76 -27.53 -0.29
CA VAL A 265 10.25 -28.77 -0.91
C VAL A 265 10.44 -29.84 0.16
N GLY A 266 9.95 -31.04 -0.07
CA GLY A 266 10.13 -32.14 0.87
C GLY A 266 9.15 -33.28 0.65
N HIS A 267 9.41 -34.41 1.30
CA HIS A 267 8.58 -35.61 1.19
C HIS A 267 8.37 -36.10 -0.26
N GLY A 268 9.37 -35.91 -1.13
CA GLY A 268 9.34 -36.37 -2.52
C GLY A 268 8.61 -35.44 -3.50
N GLY A 269 8.29 -34.21 -3.08
CA GLY A 269 7.60 -33.26 -3.95
C GLY A 269 7.68 -31.81 -3.47
N VAL A 270 6.84 -30.98 -4.10
CA VAL A 270 6.70 -29.56 -3.81
C VAL A 270 5.30 -29.29 -3.28
N TRP A 271 5.22 -28.64 -2.13
CA TRP A 271 4.00 -28.26 -1.42
C TRP A 271 3.71 -26.80 -1.72
N ILE A 272 2.54 -26.51 -2.28
CA ILE A 272 2.30 -25.25 -2.99
C ILE A 272 1.05 -24.58 -2.42
N GLY A 273 1.22 -23.37 -1.89
CA GLY A 273 0.14 -22.49 -1.48
C GLY A 273 -0.27 -21.53 -2.59
N ALA A 274 -1.43 -21.77 -3.17
CA ALA A 274 -2.00 -20.91 -4.20
C ALA A 274 -3.52 -20.85 -4.02
N ALA A 275 -4.01 -19.79 -3.38
CA ALA A 275 -5.40 -19.73 -2.96
C ALA A 275 -6.37 -19.92 -4.17
N PRO A 276 -7.41 -20.75 -4.03
CA PRO A 276 -7.96 -21.29 -2.78
C PRO A 276 -7.40 -22.65 -2.35
N HIS A 277 -6.25 -23.09 -2.87
CA HIS A 277 -5.74 -24.45 -2.70
C HIS A 277 -4.40 -24.53 -1.94
N LEU A 278 -4.25 -25.59 -1.15
CA LEU A 278 -2.96 -26.20 -0.83
C LEU A 278 -2.79 -27.41 -1.76
N MET A 279 -1.69 -27.46 -2.51
CA MET A 279 -1.42 -28.49 -3.51
C MET A 279 -0.11 -29.22 -3.22
N TYR A 280 0.03 -30.41 -3.77
CA TYR A 280 1.26 -31.18 -3.81
C TYR A 280 1.60 -31.61 -5.24
N VAL A 281 2.86 -31.46 -5.63
CA VAL A 281 3.37 -31.87 -6.94
C VAL A 281 4.54 -32.82 -6.71
N PRO A 282 4.44 -34.11 -7.06
CA PRO A 282 5.56 -35.03 -6.91
C PRO A 282 6.71 -34.64 -7.85
N ILE A 283 7.95 -34.84 -7.40
CA ILE A 283 9.15 -34.62 -8.21
C ILE A 283 9.57 -35.96 -8.87
N ASP A 284 10.08 -35.90 -10.09
CA ASP A 284 10.59 -37.06 -10.82
C ASP A 284 11.95 -37.54 -10.30
N ALA A 285 12.46 -38.64 -10.86
CA ALA A 285 13.73 -39.21 -10.44
C ALA A 285 14.95 -38.30 -10.70
N SER A 286 14.81 -37.27 -11.55
CA SER A 286 15.89 -36.32 -11.80
C SER A 286 16.01 -35.26 -10.70
N GLY A 287 14.93 -35.02 -9.95
CA GLY A 287 14.87 -33.94 -8.98
C GLY A 287 14.49 -32.58 -9.56
N ASP A 288 14.26 -32.50 -10.89
CA ASP A 288 14.21 -31.24 -11.63
C ASP A 288 12.86 -31.01 -12.34
N LYS A 289 11.96 -32.00 -12.34
CA LYS A 289 10.67 -31.92 -13.05
C LYS A 289 9.51 -32.53 -12.26
N PRO A 290 8.27 -32.09 -12.49
CA PRO A 290 7.08 -32.73 -11.96
C PRO A 290 6.94 -34.16 -12.50
N ALA A 291 6.72 -35.12 -11.61
CA ALA A 291 6.37 -36.50 -11.96
C ALA A 291 4.87 -36.66 -12.32
N GLY A 292 4.07 -35.61 -12.17
CA GLY A 292 2.65 -35.62 -12.42
C GLY A 292 1.99 -34.25 -12.22
N PRO A 293 0.66 -34.14 -12.45
CA PRO A 293 -0.07 -32.90 -12.26
C PRO A 293 -0.18 -32.51 -10.77
N PRO A 294 -0.45 -31.23 -10.46
CA PRO A 294 -0.77 -30.80 -9.11
C PRO A 294 -1.96 -31.54 -8.51
N GLN A 295 -1.79 -31.98 -7.26
CA GLN A 295 -2.82 -32.65 -6.47
C GLN A 295 -3.35 -31.68 -5.43
N ILE A 296 -4.66 -31.39 -5.46
CA ILE A 296 -5.29 -30.52 -4.45
C ILE A 296 -5.47 -31.32 -3.15
N LEU A 297 -4.76 -30.89 -2.11
CA LEU A 297 -4.80 -31.53 -0.79
C LEU A 297 -5.83 -30.87 0.13
N LEU A 298 -5.92 -29.55 0.09
CA LEU A 298 -6.93 -28.76 0.79
C LEU A 298 -7.47 -27.66 -0.12
N ASP A 299 -8.74 -27.31 0.07
CA ASP A 299 -9.42 -26.16 -0.52
C ASP A 299 -10.11 -25.30 0.56
N GLY A 300 -10.66 -24.16 0.14
CA GLY A 300 -11.40 -23.25 1.01
C GLY A 300 -10.54 -22.18 1.70
N TRP A 301 -9.31 -21.99 1.22
CA TRP A 301 -8.51 -20.80 1.53
C TRP A 301 -9.13 -19.56 0.88
N GLY A 302 -9.37 -18.53 1.69
CA GLY A 302 -9.97 -17.28 1.22
C GLY A 302 -9.04 -16.47 0.32
N MET A 303 -9.61 -15.47 -0.35
CA MET A 303 -8.91 -14.54 -1.26
C MET A 303 -9.46 -13.11 -1.11
N GLN A 304 -10.11 -12.79 0.01
CA GLN A 304 -10.69 -11.48 0.27
C GLN A 304 -9.60 -10.41 0.35
N ASP A 305 -8.49 -10.75 1.00
CA ASP A 305 -7.25 -10.00 1.00
C ASP A 305 -6.12 -10.91 0.52
N THR A 306 -5.67 -10.70 -0.73
CA THR A 306 -4.64 -11.51 -1.38
C THR A 306 -3.25 -11.33 -0.76
N HIS A 307 -3.08 -10.38 0.17
CA HIS A 307 -1.87 -10.21 0.99
C HIS A 307 -1.81 -11.17 2.19
N GLU A 308 -2.94 -11.80 2.53
CA GLU A 308 -3.18 -12.49 3.80
C GLU A 308 -3.60 -13.96 3.62
N THR A 309 -3.22 -14.56 2.49
CA THR A 309 -3.49 -15.97 2.19
C THR A 309 -2.49 -16.89 2.91
N LEU A 310 -2.65 -18.22 2.74
CA LEU A 310 -1.71 -19.20 3.27
C LEU A 310 -0.28 -18.91 2.78
N ASN A 311 0.68 -18.76 3.70
CA ASN A 311 2.06 -18.38 3.36
C ASN A 311 3.08 -19.01 4.32
N THR A 312 4.36 -18.70 4.10
CA THR A 312 5.51 -19.09 4.95
C THR A 312 5.51 -20.58 5.31
N PHE A 313 5.76 -21.42 4.32
CA PHE A 313 5.74 -22.86 4.51
C PHE A 313 7.07 -23.30 5.09
N SER A 314 7.06 -24.13 6.13
CA SER A 314 8.29 -24.67 6.73
C SER A 314 8.04 -26.04 7.35
N TRP A 315 9.04 -26.92 7.29
CA TRP A 315 8.98 -28.19 8.00
C TRP A 315 9.25 -27.99 9.49
N GLY A 316 8.26 -28.32 10.32
CA GLY A 316 8.44 -28.35 11.76
C GLY A 316 9.32 -29.52 12.20
N PRO A 317 9.95 -29.45 13.39
CA PRO A 317 10.73 -30.55 13.96
C PRO A 317 9.88 -31.81 14.25
N ASP A 318 8.54 -31.67 14.24
CA ASP A 318 7.58 -32.75 14.33
C ASP A 318 7.30 -33.46 12.99
N GLY A 319 7.91 -32.99 11.89
CA GLY A 319 7.73 -33.52 10.53
C GLY A 319 6.42 -33.09 9.87
N TRP A 320 5.72 -32.09 10.41
CA TRP A 320 4.55 -31.50 9.76
C TRP A 320 4.96 -30.31 8.89
N LEU A 321 4.17 -30.02 7.87
CA LEU A 321 4.27 -28.77 7.14
C LEU A 321 3.55 -27.71 7.95
N TRP A 322 4.21 -26.64 8.33
CA TRP A 322 3.61 -25.51 9.03
C TRP A 322 3.46 -24.31 8.08
N GLY A 323 2.55 -23.42 8.42
CA GLY A 323 2.44 -22.12 7.73
C GLY A 323 1.56 -21.11 8.45
N CYS A 324 1.50 -19.93 7.85
CA CYS A 324 0.86 -18.74 8.38
C CYS A 324 -0.40 -18.37 7.57
N HIS A 325 -1.29 -17.59 8.18
CA HIS A 325 -2.54 -17.11 7.57
C HIS A 325 -2.99 -15.79 8.23
N GLY A 326 -3.44 -14.81 7.44
CA GLY A 326 -3.73 -13.45 7.93
C GLY A 326 -5.18 -13.19 8.38
N VAL A 327 -5.41 -12.03 9.00
CA VAL A 327 -6.61 -11.66 9.77
C VAL A 327 -7.85 -11.28 8.97
N PHE A 328 -7.70 -10.64 7.81
CA PHE A 328 -8.75 -10.13 6.92
C PHE A 328 -9.16 -11.12 5.83
N THR A 329 -8.35 -12.15 5.58
CA THR A 329 -8.79 -13.30 4.81
C THR A 329 -9.51 -14.28 5.73
N HIS A 330 -10.73 -14.66 5.36
CA HIS A 330 -11.55 -15.58 6.16
C HIS A 330 -11.68 -16.90 5.42
N SER A 331 -10.99 -17.92 5.91
CA SER A 331 -10.92 -19.25 5.28
C SER A 331 -11.76 -20.27 6.02
N ARG A 332 -12.31 -21.23 5.27
CA ARG A 332 -12.94 -22.45 5.79
C ARG A 332 -12.26 -23.62 5.11
N VAL A 333 -11.20 -24.13 5.74
CA VAL A 333 -10.27 -25.08 5.12
C VAL A 333 -10.75 -26.51 5.32
N GLY A 334 -10.67 -27.32 4.28
CA GLY A 334 -10.99 -28.74 4.32
C GLY A 334 -10.40 -29.49 3.14
N LYS A 335 -10.56 -30.81 3.12
CA LYS A 335 -10.28 -31.59 1.91
C LYS A 335 -11.32 -31.26 0.83
N PRO A 336 -10.98 -31.37 -0.46
CA PRO A 336 -11.96 -31.21 -1.53
C PRO A 336 -13.24 -32.02 -1.28
N GLY A 337 -14.40 -31.36 -1.43
CA GLY A 337 -15.71 -31.96 -1.17
C GLY A 337 -16.17 -31.95 0.30
N THR A 338 -15.35 -31.43 1.24
CA THR A 338 -15.78 -31.28 2.65
C THR A 338 -16.97 -30.32 2.75
N PRO A 339 -18.09 -30.71 3.39
CA PRO A 339 -19.23 -29.81 3.65
C PRO A 339 -18.84 -28.59 4.46
N ASP A 340 -19.47 -27.44 4.19
CA ASP A 340 -19.05 -26.17 4.79
C ASP A 340 -19.03 -26.16 6.33
N ASN A 341 -20.01 -26.82 6.95
CA ASN A 341 -20.12 -26.95 8.40
C ASN A 341 -19.09 -27.90 9.05
N GLN A 342 -18.31 -28.63 8.25
CA GLN A 342 -17.24 -29.52 8.70
C GLN A 342 -15.83 -28.95 8.42
N ARG A 343 -15.76 -27.78 7.78
CA ARG A 343 -14.49 -27.11 7.48
C ARG A 343 -13.95 -26.38 8.70
N THR A 344 -12.63 -26.35 8.81
CA THR A 344 -11.92 -25.64 9.89
C THR A 344 -11.81 -24.17 9.54
N ALA A 345 -12.40 -23.30 10.36
CA ALA A 345 -12.31 -21.86 10.18
C ALA A 345 -10.92 -21.34 10.62
N ILE A 346 -10.32 -20.48 9.80
CA ILE A 346 -9.09 -19.76 10.12
C ILE A 346 -9.13 -18.34 9.55
N ASN A 347 -8.80 -17.37 10.40
CA ASN A 347 -8.41 -16.02 10.07
C ASN A 347 -7.43 -15.59 11.18
N ALA A 348 -6.26 -15.10 10.81
CA ALA A 348 -5.11 -14.90 11.69
C ALA A 348 -4.73 -16.17 12.47
N GLY A 349 -3.69 -16.86 12.03
CA GLY A 349 -3.21 -18.03 12.76
C GLY A 349 -2.06 -18.77 12.11
N ILE A 350 -1.59 -19.76 12.86
CA ILE A 350 -0.55 -20.69 12.46
C ILE A 350 -1.23 -22.04 12.27
N TRP A 351 -1.05 -22.62 11.10
CA TRP A 351 -1.62 -23.91 10.73
C TRP A 351 -0.53 -24.93 10.48
N ARG A 352 -0.90 -26.20 10.50
CA ARG A 352 -0.03 -27.29 10.08
C ARG A 352 -0.78 -28.38 9.34
N TYR A 353 -0.05 -29.13 8.53
CA TYR A 353 -0.53 -30.24 7.73
C TYR A 353 0.40 -31.44 7.81
N HIS A 354 -0.15 -32.61 8.13
CA HIS A 354 0.64 -33.83 8.20
C HIS A 354 0.83 -34.44 6.80
N PRO A 355 2.08 -34.65 6.34
CA PRO A 355 2.36 -34.98 4.94
C PRO A 355 1.79 -36.34 4.50
N THR A 356 1.80 -37.35 5.36
CA THR A 356 1.31 -38.72 5.01
C THR A 356 -0.07 -39.06 5.55
N ARG A 357 -0.47 -38.53 6.71
CA ARG A 357 -1.81 -38.74 7.28
C ARG A 357 -2.87 -37.81 6.70
N HIS A 358 -2.44 -36.76 6.00
CA HIS A 358 -3.32 -35.77 5.39
C HIS A 358 -4.30 -35.16 6.41
N VAL A 359 -3.76 -34.72 7.54
CA VAL A 359 -4.48 -34.09 8.66
C VAL A 359 -4.12 -32.62 8.70
N PHE A 360 -5.12 -31.74 8.68
CA PHE A 360 -4.98 -30.29 8.84
C PHE A 360 -5.34 -29.89 10.28
N ASP A 361 -4.57 -28.98 10.85
CA ASP A 361 -4.74 -28.49 12.22
C ASP A 361 -4.40 -27.00 12.31
N VAL A 362 -5.08 -26.26 13.19
CA VAL A 362 -4.73 -24.87 13.51
C VAL A 362 -4.00 -24.89 14.83
N VAL A 363 -2.70 -24.63 14.79
CA VAL A 363 -1.82 -24.69 15.95
C VAL A 363 -2.14 -23.57 16.92
N ALA A 364 -2.30 -22.35 16.42
CA ALA A 364 -2.55 -21.17 17.24
C ALA A 364 -3.37 -20.14 16.46
N HIS A 365 -4.09 -19.29 17.21
CA HIS A 365 -4.92 -18.25 16.63
C HIS A 365 -4.42 -16.86 17.01
N GLY A 366 -4.55 -15.93 16.08
CA GLY A 366 -4.28 -14.51 16.29
C GLY A 366 -3.19 -13.96 15.40
N THR A 367 -2.56 -12.87 15.87
CA THR A 367 -1.74 -11.92 15.11
C THR A 367 -2.52 -11.16 14.03
N SER A 368 -1.81 -10.71 13.01
CA SER A 368 -2.26 -9.79 11.98
C SER A 368 -2.07 -10.48 10.63
N ASN A 369 -1.01 -10.12 9.92
CA ASN A 369 -0.54 -10.76 8.70
C ASN A 369 0.88 -11.31 8.95
N PRO A 370 1.00 -12.54 9.48
CA PRO A 370 2.31 -13.15 9.67
C PRO A 370 2.95 -13.58 8.36
N TRP A 371 4.25 -13.27 8.22
CA TRP A 371 5.11 -13.58 7.05
C TRP A 371 6.49 -14.11 7.48
N GLY A 372 6.56 -14.76 8.64
CA GLY A 372 7.77 -15.40 9.15
C GLY A 372 7.38 -16.49 10.13
N LEU A 373 8.04 -17.63 10.05
CA LEU A 373 7.88 -18.77 10.94
C LEU A 373 9.20 -19.53 10.92
N ASP A 374 9.80 -19.73 12.08
CA ASP A 374 10.97 -20.60 12.21
C ASP A 374 11.02 -21.24 13.59
N PHE A 375 11.86 -22.27 13.72
CA PHE A 375 12.04 -23.03 14.94
C PHE A 375 13.47 -22.89 15.44
N ASN A 376 13.63 -22.67 16.75
CA ASN A 376 14.97 -22.73 17.32
C ASN A 376 15.44 -24.18 17.52
N SER A 377 16.66 -24.35 18.02
CA SER A 377 17.28 -25.67 18.28
C SER A 377 16.56 -26.54 19.31
N ARG A 378 15.59 -25.99 20.05
CA ARG A 378 14.73 -26.72 20.99
C ARG A 378 13.36 -27.08 20.39
N GLY A 379 13.11 -26.70 19.14
CA GLY A 379 11.85 -26.89 18.45
C GLY A 379 10.74 -25.91 18.88
N GLU A 380 11.12 -24.80 19.52
CA GLU A 380 10.18 -23.73 19.86
C GLU A 380 9.91 -22.88 18.62
N ALA A 381 8.63 -22.64 18.32
CA ALA A 381 8.20 -21.92 17.12
C ALA A 381 8.12 -20.41 17.37
N PHE A 382 8.63 -19.61 16.44
CA PHE A 382 8.56 -18.15 16.47
C PHE A 382 7.99 -17.66 15.16
N ILE A 383 7.17 -16.60 15.23
CA ILE A 383 6.68 -15.92 14.02
C ILE A 383 6.99 -14.44 14.04
N GLU A 384 6.97 -13.86 12.86
CA GLU A 384 6.92 -12.42 12.63
C GLU A 384 5.57 -12.03 12.00
N ALA A 385 4.98 -10.92 12.45
CA ALA A 385 3.76 -10.35 11.89
C ALA A 385 3.87 -8.85 11.64
N CYS A 386 3.21 -8.37 10.59
CA CYS A 386 3.21 -6.94 10.22
C CYS A 386 2.11 -6.16 10.96
N VAL A 387 2.12 -4.83 10.94
CA VAL A 387 1.07 -3.91 11.46
C VAL A 387 0.93 -3.83 12.99
N ILE A 388 1.01 -4.96 13.70
CA ILE A 388 1.06 -5.03 15.17
C ILE A 388 2.51 -5.28 15.61
N PRO A 389 2.85 -5.26 16.91
CA PRO A 389 4.18 -5.65 17.36
C PRO A 389 4.56 -7.03 16.81
N HIS A 390 5.78 -7.17 16.27
CA HIS A 390 6.03 -8.12 15.20
C HIS A 390 6.42 -9.54 15.68
N ALA A 391 7.11 -9.72 16.81
CA ALA A 391 7.67 -11.03 17.19
C ALA A 391 6.81 -11.79 18.22
N PHE A 392 6.55 -13.08 17.99
CA PHE A 392 5.79 -13.93 18.92
C PHE A 392 6.39 -15.32 19.08
N HIS A 393 6.43 -15.84 20.31
CA HIS A 393 6.70 -17.25 20.60
C HIS A 393 5.38 -18.05 20.58
N ILE A 394 5.30 -19.04 19.68
CA ILE A 394 4.08 -19.78 19.37
C ILE A 394 3.95 -21.05 20.22
N VAL A 395 2.83 -21.16 20.92
CA VAL A 395 2.45 -22.28 21.78
C VAL A 395 1.17 -22.92 21.23
N PRO A 396 1.14 -24.24 21.02
CA PRO A 396 -0.07 -24.92 20.55
C PRO A 396 -1.30 -24.67 21.44
N GLY A 397 -2.43 -24.35 20.81
CA GLY A 397 -3.70 -24.02 21.46
C GLY A 397 -3.81 -22.58 21.95
N ALA A 398 -2.74 -21.78 21.85
CA ALA A 398 -2.71 -20.41 22.34
C ALA A 398 -3.42 -19.40 21.42
N ARG A 399 -3.70 -18.23 22.01
CA ARG A 399 -4.37 -17.10 21.36
C ARG A 399 -3.53 -15.84 21.55
N TYR A 400 -3.25 -15.14 20.46
CA TYR A 400 -2.34 -14.01 20.41
C TYR A 400 -3.08 -12.72 20.10
N GLN A 401 -2.45 -11.59 20.46
CA GLN A 401 -2.91 -10.24 20.12
C GLN A 401 -3.29 -10.20 18.64
N ARG A 402 -4.46 -9.64 18.31
CA ARG A 402 -4.94 -9.57 16.93
C ARG A 402 -5.04 -8.13 16.45
N GLN A 403 -4.80 -7.91 15.16
CA GLN A 403 -5.03 -6.60 14.55
C GLN A 403 -6.52 -6.25 14.51
N ALA A 404 -7.38 -7.23 14.23
CA ALA A 404 -8.81 -7.01 14.05
C ALA A 404 -9.64 -8.27 14.32
N GLY A 405 -10.93 -8.03 14.58
CA GLY A 405 -11.96 -9.06 14.73
C GLY A 405 -11.89 -9.84 16.06
N PRO A 406 -13.00 -10.42 16.50
CA PRO A 406 -13.01 -11.32 17.65
C PRO A 406 -12.38 -12.68 17.31
N HIS A 407 -11.87 -13.37 18.32
CA HIS A 407 -11.51 -14.79 18.20
C HIS A 407 -12.75 -15.65 17.94
N PHE A 408 -12.59 -16.78 17.24
CA PHE A 408 -13.66 -17.76 17.06
C PHE A 408 -14.19 -18.32 18.39
N ASN A 409 -13.34 -18.41 19.41
CA ASN A 409 -13.77 -18.80 20.75
C ASN A 409 -14.18 -17.56 21.55
N PRO A 410 -15.49 -17.37 21.85
CA PRO A 410 -15.99 -16.21 22.57
C PRO A 410 -15.57 -16.20 24.06
N HIS A 411 -15.01 -17.29 24.57
CA HIS A 411 -14.54 -17.42 25.95
C HIS A 411 -13.03 -17.18 26.10
N THR A 412 -12.41 -16.52 25.13
CA THR A 412 -11.01 -16.10 25.23
C THR A 412 -10.87 -15.05 26.32
N TYR A 413 -10.16 -15.37 27.41
CA TYR A 413 -9.99 -14.47 28.54
C TYR A 413 -9.06 -13.29 28.23
N SER A 414 -7.89 -13.57 27.66
CA SER A 414 -6.90 -12.57 27.26
C SER A 414 -5.97 -13.12 26.19
N ASP A 415 -5.39 -12.23 25.41
CA ASP A 415 -4.41 -12.52 24.37
C ASP A 415 -2.99 -12.58 24.92
N ILE A 416 -2.19 -13.55 24.44
CA ILE A 416 -0.73 -13.53 24.59
C ILE A 416 -0.17 -12.39 23.74
N GLN A 417 0.68 -11.57 24.37
CA GLN A 417 1.29 -10.40 23.74
C GLN A 417 2.62 -10.76 23.05
N THR A 418 3.15 -9.83 22.27
CA THR A 418 4.47 -9.95 21.65
C THR A 418 5.58 -10.22 22.67
N ILE A 419 6.63 -10.90 22.23
CA ILE A 419 7.88 -11.05 22.96
C ILE A 419 8.91 -9.96 22.59
N ALA A 420 8.60 -9.07 21.63
CA ALA A 420 9.48 -7.97 21.27
C ALA A 420 9.56 -6.96 22.42
N ASP A 421 10.78 -6.55 22.76
CA ASP A 421 11.09 -5.54 23.78
C ASP A 421 11.48 -4.18 23.17
N HIS A 422 11.42 -4.06 21.85
CA HIS A 422 11.68 -2.85 21.09
C HIS A 422 10.41 -2.29 20.43
N ARG A 423 10.49 -1.04 19.96
CA ARG A 423 9.38 -0.31 19.34
C ARG A 423 9.53 -0.18 17.85
#